data_AF-A0A4R6IEP4-F1
#
_entry.id   AF-A0A4R6IEP4-F1
#
_cell.length_a   1.000
_cell.length_b   1.000
_cell.length_c   1.000
_cell.angle_alpha   90.00
_cell.angle_beta   90.00
_cell.angle_gamma   90.00
#
_symmetry.space_group_name_H-M   'P 1'
#
loop_
_entity.id
_entity.type
_entity.pdbx_description
1 polymer ?
#
loop_
_entity_poly.entity_id
_entity_poly.type
_entity_poly.pdbx_seq_one_letter_code
_entity_poly.pdbx_strand_id
1 'polypeptide(L)'
;MLKRKYFYLLSICNTLCFLIAFVFGIVFLIHVTEKVRIHGVIILIATVLFAIFKFCFYIQNAATNFSLSKNISIIRIIVFILIQVCCSILMWPKFKEIINNENLGWFDIGTLIMLLLNTINMWQLLIFDLAKYYNFKRDTPIYIKYRKNFKFFEKVYNKLFIF
;
A
#
# COMPACT_ATOMS: atom_id res chain seq x y z
N MET A 1 11.04 -11.81 17.50
CA MET A 1 9.96 -12.27 16.58
C MET A 1 8.69 -11.41 16.66
N LEU A 2 8.34 -10.60 15.64
CA LEU A 2 6.94 -10.18 15.45
C LEU A 2 6.10 -11.45 15.19
N LYS A 3 5.19 -11.78 16.10
CA LYS A 3 4.36 -12.98 16.01
C LYS A 3 3.67 -12.99 14.64
N ARG A 4 3.72 -14.14 13.95
CA ARG A 4 3.08 -14.47 12.65
C ARG A 4 1.68 -13.83 12.48
N LYS A 5 0.95 -13.75 13.58
CA LYS A 5 -0.36 -13.11 13.72
C LYS A 5 -0.38 -11.63 13.27
N TYR A 6 0.61 -10.83 13.63
CA TYR A 6 0.69 -9.41 13.26
C TYR A 6 0.94 -9.20 11.77
N PHE A 7 1.77 -10.05 11.15
CA PHE A 7 2.00 -10.02 9.70
C PHE A 7 0.71 -10.32 8.93
N TYR A 8 -0.01 -11.38 9.31
CA TYR A 8 -1.28 -11.72 8.67
C TYR A 8 -2.35 -10.66 8.91
N LEU A 9 -2.46 -10.13 10.13
CA LEU A 9 -3.40 -9.06 10.46
C LEU A 9 -3.13 -7.80 9.61
N LEU A 10 -1.88 -7.34 9.55
CA LEU A 10 -1.50 -6.18 8.73
C LEU A 10 -1.75 -6.42 7.24
N SER A 11 -1.47 -7.64 6.75
CA SER A 11 -1.75 -8.00 5.36
C SER A 11 -3.25 -8.01 5.04
N ILE A 12 -4.09 -8.51 5.96
CA ILE A 12 -5.55 -8.52 5.81
C ILE A 12 -6.08 -7.09 5.84
N CYS A 13 -5.71 -6.30 6.84
CA CYS A 13 -6.13 -4.90 6.95
C CYS A 13 -5.74 -4.09 5.71
N ASN A 14 -4.49 -4.20 5.26
CA ASN A 14 -4.03 -3.49 4.06
C ASN A 14 -4.79 -3.94 2.79
N THR A 15 -5.12 -5.24 2.68
CA THR A 15 -5.93 -5.75 1.56
C THR A 15 -7.36 -5.21 1.57
N LEU A 16 -8.02 -5.23 2.72
CA LEU A 16 -9.38 -4.73 2.88
C LEU A 16 -9.45 -3.23 2.59
N CYS A 17 -8.55 -2.44 3.20
CA CYS A 17 -8.54 -1.01 2.98
C CYS A 17 -8.24 -0.65 1.51
N PHE A 18 -7.34 -1.39 0.84
CA PHE A 18 -7.08 -1.21 -0.59
C PHE A 18 -8.33 -1.48 -1.45
N LEU A 19 -9.04 -2.58 -1.21
CA LEU A 19 -10.27 -2.91 -1.93
C LEU A 19 -11.33 -1.82 -1.76
N ILE A 20 -11.50 -1.33 -0.54
CA ILE A 20 -12.44 -0.26 -0.23
C ILE A 20 -12.04 1.02 -0.98
N ALA A 21 -10.76 1.42 -0.93
CA ALA A 21 -10.26 2.61 -1.62
C ALA A 21 -10.41 2.49 -3.16
N PHE A 22 -10.19 1.30 -3.71
CA PHE A 22 -10.35 1.05 -5.14
C PHE A 22 -11.80 1.17 -5.60
N VAL A 23 -12.73 0.51 -4.90
CA VAL A 23 -14.17 0.61 -5.19
C VAL A 23 -14.64 2.07 -5.05
N PHE A 24 -14.20 2.75 -3.99
CA PHE A 24 -14.51 4.15 -3.76
C PHE A 24 -14.00 5.04 -4.91
N GLY A 25 -12.75 4.86 -5.34
CA GLY A 25 -12.15 5.64 -6.42
C GLY A 25 -12.89 5.48 -7.76
N ILE A 26 -13.34 4.26 -8.08
CA ILE A 26 -14.15 3.99 -9.28
C ILE A 26 -15.52 4.67 -9.19
N VAL A 27 -16.23 4.48 -8.08
CA VAL A 27 -17.55 5.12 -7.86
C VAL A 27 -17.42 6.63 -7.95
N PHE A 28 -16.35 7.19 -7.39
CA PHE A 28 -16.03 8.61 -7.45
C PHE A 28 -15.82 9.10 -8.89
N LEU A 29 -15.02 8.41 -9.68
CA LEU A 29 -14.80 8.78 -11.08
C LEU A 29 -16.07 8.76 -11.93
N ILE A 30 -17.02 7.87 -11.64
CA ILE A 30 -18.28 7.73 -12.38
C ILE A 30 -19.28 8.83 -12.03
N HIS A 31 -19.37 9.23 -10.75
CA HIS A 31 -20.46 10.09 -10.26
C HIS A 31 -20.12 11.58 -10.20
N VAL A 32 -18.87 11.96 -10.48
CA VAL A 32 -18.37 13.30 -10.18
C VAL A 32 -18.28 14.17 -11.44
N THR A 33 -18.53 15.46 -11.26
CA THR A 33 -18.50 16.46 -12.34
C THR A 33 -17.09 16.60 -12.94
N GLU A 34 -17.00 17.20 -14.14
CA GLU A 34 -15.70 17.43 -14.79
C GLU A 34 -14.74 18.29 -13.95
N LYS A 35 -15.28 19.21 -13.15
CA LYS A 35 -14.50 20.11 -12.29
C LYS A 35 -13.77 19.36 -11.17
N VAL A 36 -14.31 18.22 -10.75
CA VAL A 36 -13.80 17.44 -9.61
C VAL A 36 -13.22 16.10 -10.10
N ARG A 37 -13.28 15.80 -11.41
CA ARG A 37 -12.69 14.59 -12.01
C ARG A 37 -11.19 14.46 -11.77
N ILE A 38 -10.45 15.57 -11.76
CA ILE A 38 -9.00 15.57 -11.45
C ILE A 38 -8.71 14.98 -10.05
N HIS A 39 -9.63 15.15 -9.12
CA HIS A 39 -9.54 14.61 -7.76
C HIS A 39 -9.71 13.09 -7.74
N GLY A 40 -10.66 12.57 -8.52
CA GLY A 40 -10.85 11.14 -8.72
C GLY A 40 -9.62 10.48 -9.33
N VAL A 41 -8.97 11.16 -10.28
CA VAL A 41 -7.70 10.72 -10.87
C VAL A 41 -6.59 10.65 -9.80
N ILE A 42 -6.46 11.65 -8.93
CA ILE A 42 -5.46 11.63 -7.85
C ILE A 42 -5.71 10.47 -6.88
N ILE A 43 -6.97 10.21 -6.51
CA ILE A 43 -7.34 9.04 -5.68
C ILE A 43 -6.95 7.73 -6.38
N LEU A 44 -7.20 7.62 -7.69
CA LEU A 44 -6.87 6.43 -8.46
C LEU A 44 -5.36 6.23 -8.54
N ILE A 45 -4.58 7.29 -8.80
CA ILE A 45 -3.11 7.26 -8.79
C ILE A 45 -2.60 6.80 -7.43
N ALA A 46 -3.10 7.39 -6.34
CA ALA A 46 -2.72 7.01 -5.00
C ALA A 46 -3.05 5.53 -4.72
N THR A 47 -4.21 5.05 -5.16
CA THR A 47 -4.61 3.64 -5.05
C THR A 47 -3.66 2.71 -5.81
N VAL A 48 -3.24 3.07 -7.03
CA VAL A 48 -2.23 2.30 -7.77
C VAL A 48 -0.89 2.27 -7.01
N LEU A 49 -0.45 3.40 -6.46
CA LEU A 49 0.76 3.45 -5.64
C LEU A 49 0.64 2.58 -4.39
N PHE A 50 -0.53 2.55 -3.73
CA PHE A 50 -0.82 1.62 -2.63
C PHE A 50 -0.66 0.15 -3.05
N ALA A 51 -1.14 -0.22 -4.24
CA ALA A 51 -0.97 -1.57 -4.79
C ALA A 51 0.51 -1.92 -5.00
N ILE A 52 1.28 -1.00 -5.61
CA ILE A 52 2.72 -1.17 -5.85
C ILE A 52 3.44 -1.34 -4.51
N PHE A 53 3.17 -0.48 -3.53
CA PHE A 53 3.78 -0.55 -2.21
C PHE A 53 3.56 -1.91 -1.53
N LYS A 54 2.33 -2.43 -1.60
CA LYS A 54 1.95 -3.74 -1.08
C LYS A 54 2.61 -4.89 -1.84
N PHE A 55 2.66 -4.80 -3.16
CA PHE A 55 3.33 -5.81 -3.99
C PHE A 55 4.83 -5.89 -3.66
N CYS A 56 5.50 -4.74 -3.55
CA CYS A 56 6.88 -4.68 -3.12
C CYS A 56 7.08 -5.26 -1.72
N PHE A 57 6.14 -5.05 -0.78
CA PHE A 57 6.22 -5.68 0.55
C PHE A 57 6.23 -7.21 0.46
N TYR A 58 5.39 -7.81 -0.40
CA TYR A 58 5.39 -9.25 -0.58
C TYR A 58 6.69 -9.75 -1.20
N ILE A 59 7.20 -9.10 -2.26
CA ILE A 59 8.48 -9.49 -2.88
C ILE A 59 9.64 -9.31 -1.90
N GLN A 60 9.66 -8.25 -1.11
CA GLN A 60 10.74 -8.05 -0.13
C GLN A 60 10.79 -9.15 0.93
N ASN A 61 9.62 -9.65 1.36
CA ASN A 61 9.54 -10.74 2.32
C ASN A 61 9.74 -12.13 1.67
N ALA A 62 9.56 -12.22 0.36
CA ALA A 62 9.95 -13.35 -0.47
C ALA A 62 11.44 -13.46 -0.72
N ALA A 63 12.10 -12.31 -0.81
CA ALA A 63 13.46 -12.20 -1.31
C ALA A 63 14.42 -12.99 -0.41
N THR A 64 15.13 -13.91 -1.06
CA THR A 64 16.13 -14.80 -0.46
C THR A 64 17.47 -14.07 -0.29
N ASN A 65 17.74 -13.16 -1.22
CA ASN A 65 18.95 -12.35 -1.30
C ASN A 65 18.78 -11.04 -0.52
N PHE A 66 19.71 -10.76 0.38
CA PHE A 66 19.73 -9.52 1.17
C PHE A 66 19.81 -8.26 0.29
N SER A 67 20.62 -8.28 -0.77
CA SER A 67 20.77 -7.15 -1.70
C SER A 67 19.44 -6.82 -2.40
N LEU A 68 18.75 -7.84 -2.91
CA LEU A 68 17.42 -7.69 -3.52
C LEU A 68 16.40 -7.15 -2.50
N SER A 69 16.36 -7.72 -1.28
CA SER A 69 15.48 -7.22 -0.22
C SER A 69 15.77 -5.76 0.16
N LYS A 70 17.03 -5.30 0.09
CA LYS A 70 17.41 -3.91 0.38
C LYS A 70 16.94 -2.97 -0.74
N ASN A 71 17.15 -3.34 -2.00
CA ASN A 71 16.71 -2.54 -3.15
C ASN A 71 15.18 -2.38 -3.17
N ILE A 72 14.43 -3.46 -2.90
CA ILE A 72 12.97 -3.39 -2.82
C ILE A 72 12.52 -2.50 -1.65
N SER A 73 13.23 -2.52 -0.51
CA SER A 73 12.92 -1.64 0.62
C SER A 73 13.06 -0.16 0.24
N ILE A 74 14.10 0.21 -0.52
CA ILE A 74 14.29 1.58 -1.03
C ILE A 74 13.14 1.97 -1.96
N ILE A 75 12.76 1.09 -2.89
CA ILE A 75 11.62 1.34 -3.79
C ILE A 75 10.34 1.60 -2.98
N ARG A 76 10.10 0.83 -1.92
CA ARG A 76 8.93 1.03 -1.05
C ARG A 76 8.93 2.37 -0.34
N ILE A 77 10.08 2.85 0.11
CA ILE A 77 10.21 4.18 0.73
C ILE A 77 9.86 5.26 -0.30
N ILE A 78 10.38 5.15 -1.53
CA ILE A 78 10.08 6.09 -2.62
C ILE A 78 8.57 6.09 -2.93
N VAL A 79 7.97 4.91 -3.10
CA VAL A 79 6.53 4.79 -3.37
C VAL A 79 5.71 5.36 -2.21
N PHE A 80 6.13 5.15 -0.96
CA PHE A 80 5.47 5.75 0.20
C PHE A 80 5.52 7.28 0.18
N ILE A 81 6.66 7.89 -0.18
CA ILE A 81 6.76 9.35 -0.32
C ILE A 81 5.77 9.85 -1.40
N LEU A 82 5.66 9.14 -2.53
CA LEU A 82 4.69 9.51 -3.57
C LEU A 82 3.24 9.40 -3.08
N ILE A 83 2.90 8.37 -2.31
CA ILE A 83 1.59 8.22 -1.66
C ILE A 83 1.31 9.42 -0.74
N GLN A 84 2.30 9.86 0.05
CA GLN A 84 2.18 11.01 0.95
C GLN A 84 1.91 12.31 0.18
N VAL A 85 2.59 12.51 -0.95
CA VAL A 85 2.34 13.66 -1.82
C VAL A 85 0.89 13.65 -2.31
N CYS A 86 0.39 12.51 -2.81
CA CYS A 86 -1.01 12.40 -3.23
C CYS A 86 -1.98 12.71 -2.09
N CYS A 87 -1.78 12.12 -0.91
CA CYS A 87 -2.64 12.37 0.25
C CYS A 87 -2.61 13.84 0.70
N SER A 88 -1.45 14.49 0.63
CA SER A 88 -1.30 15.90 1.01
C SER A 88 -2.07 16.82 0.07
N ILE A 89 -2.11 16.51 -1.23
CA ILE A 89 -2.90 17.26 -2.22
C ILE A 89 -4.40 17.12 -1.90
N LEU A 90 -4.86 15.92 -1.56
CA LEU A 90 -6.26 15.67 -1.20
C LEU A 90 -6.70 16.42 0.08
N MET A 91 -5.76 16.70 0.99
CA MET A 91 -6.03 17.43 2.24
C MET A 91 -5.84 18.96 2.14
N TRP A 92 -5.51 19.49 0.96
CA TRP A 92 -5.31 20.93 0.80
C TRP A 92 -6.61 21.71 1.09
N PRO A 93 -6.60 22.79 1.89
CA PRO A 93 -7.80 23.60 2.18
C PRO A 93 -8.65 23.99 0.95
N LYS A 94 -8.03 24.46 -0.13
CA LYS A 94 -8.71 24.80 -1.39
C LYS A 94 -9.46 23.62 -2.01
N PHE A 95 -8.94 22.42 -1.82
CA PHE A 95 -9.54 21.19 -2.30
C PHE A 95 -10.81 20.84 -1.51
N LYS A 96 -10.76 21.04 -0.19
CA LYS A 96 -11.90 20.83 0.71
C LYS A 96 -13.04 21.80 0.41
N GLU A 97 -12.74 23.05 0.07
CA GLU A 97 -13.76 24.02 -0.36
C GLU A 97 -14.49 23.58 -1.63
N ILE A 98 -13.76 23.12 -2.67
CA ILE A 98 -14.35 22.68 -3.93
C ILE A 98 -15.32 21.52 -3.71
N ILE A 99 -14.95 20.58 -2.84
CA ILE A 99 -15.75 19.38 -2.57
C ILE A 99 -16.97 19.67 -1.70
N ASN A 100 -16.83 20.56 -0.72
CA ASN A 100 -17.97 21.04 0.08
C ASN A 100 -18.99 21.77 -0.80
N ASN A 101 -18.54 22.55 -1.78
CA ASN A 101 -19.42 23.23 -2.73
C ASN A 101 -20.20 22.28 -3.65
N GLU A 102 -19.68 21.07 -3.90
CA GLU A 102 -20.39 20.03 -4.65
C GLU A 102 -21.22 19.08 -3.77
N ASN A 103 -21.33 19.36 -2.46
CA ASN A 103 -22.13 18.59 -1.50
C ASN A 103 -21.76 17.10 -1.43
N LEU A 104 -20.48 16.77 -1.69
CA LEU A 104 -19.96 15.41 -1.74
C LEU A 104 -19.54 14.91 -0.35
N GLY A 105 -20.46 14.85 0.61
CA GLY A 105 -20.15 14.45 2.00
C GLY A 105 -19.55 13.03 2.15
N TRP A 106 -19.74 12.17 1.16
CA TRP A 106 -19.10 10.85 1.07
C TRP A 106 -17.61 10.92 0.70
N PHE A 107 -17.11 12.06 0.22
CA PHE A 107 -15.70 12.30 -0.04
C PHE A 107 -14.83 12.28 1.21
N ASP A 108 -15.35 12.80 2.32
CA ASP A 108 -14.66 12.79 3.61
C ASP A 108 -14.40 11.35 4.08
N ILE A 109 -15.32 10.43 3.78
CA ILE A 109 -15.16 8.99 4.04
C ILE A 109 -13.99 8.43 3.21
N GLY A 110 -13.94 8.75 1.92
CA GLY A 110 -12.83 8.36 1.05
C GLY A 110 -11.47 8.88 1.54
N THR A 111 -11.42 10.15 1.96
CA THR A 111 -10.22 10.76 2.52
C THR A 111 -9.78 10.08 3.82
N LEU A 112 -10.73 9.75 4.70
CA LEU A 112 -10.46 8.99 5.92
C LEU A 112 -9.89 7.60 5.62
N ILE A 113 -10.44 6.89 4.63
CA ILE A 113 -9.93 5.58 4.19
C ILE A 113 -8.49 5.69 3.69
N MET A 114 -8.18 6.73 2.91
CA MET A 114 -6.82 6.98 2.40
C MET A 114 -5.83 7.30 3.51
N LEU A 115 -6.25 8.07 4.52
CA LEU A 115 -5.44 8.32 5.72
C LEU A 115 -5.16 7.04 6.50
N LEU A 116 -6.16 6.19 6.72
CA LEU A 116 -5.99 4.89 7.39
C LEU A 116 -4.99 4.00 6.65
N LEU A 117 -5.12 3.91 5.32
CA LEU A 117 -4.16 3.18 4.46
C LEU A 117 -2.73 3.72 4.62
N ASN A 118 -2.59 5.04 4.61
CA ASN A 118 -1.31 5.69 4.76
C ASN A 118 -0.67 5.40 6.13
N THR A 119 -1.47 5.43 7.21
CA THR A 119 -1.03 5.04 8.55
C THR A 119 -0.60 3.58 8.59
N ILE A 120 -1.38 2.65 8.04
CA ILE A 120 -1.02 1.22 7.98
C ILE A 120 0.31 1.02 7.24
N ASN A 121 0.51 1.71 6.11
CA ASN A 121 1.75 1.63 5.35
C ASN A 121 2.94 2.19 6.11
N MET A 122 2.77 3.29 6.85
CA MET A 122 3.81 3.85 7.71
C MET A 122 4.22 2.84 8.80
N TRP A 123 3.25 2.23 9.46
CA TRP A 123 3.51 1.16 10.44
C TRP A 123 4.26 -0.02 9.81
N GLN A 124 3.89 -0.42 8.59
CA GLN A 124 4.62 -1.46 7.87
C GLN A 124 6.08 -1.08 7.58
N LEU A 125 6.37 0.17 7.20
CA LEU A 125 7.75 0.66 7.02
C LEU A 125 8.55 0.65 8.33
N LEU A 126 7.98 1.20 9.41
CA LEU A 126 8.64 1.26 10.71
C LEU A 126 9.00 -0.14 11.22
N ILE A 127 8.04 -1.07 11.14
CA ILE A 127 8.17 -2.42 11.70
C ILE A 127 9.09 -3.31 10.84
N PHE A 128 8.94 -3.29 9.52
CA PHE A 128 9.56 -4.30 8.65
C PHE A 128 10.76 -3.79 7.85
N ASP A 129 10.81 -2.49 7.55
CA ASP A 129 11.88 -1.91 6.74
C ASP A 129 12.94 -1.29 7.63
N LEU A 130 12.59 -0.33 8.48
CA LEU A 130 13.52 0.38 9.35
C LEU A 130 14.21 -0.55 10.35
N ALA A 131 13.50 -1.53 10.90
CA ALA A 131 14.10 -2.54 11.77
C ALA A 131 15.24 -3.33 11.10
N LYS A 132 15.27 -3.45 9.76
CA LYS A 132 16.36 -4.11 9.02
C LYS A 132 17.61 -3.24 8.87
N TYR A 133 17.50 -1.92 8.97
CA TYR A 133 18.62 -0.99 8.83
C TYR A 133 19.33 -0.71 10.16
N TYR A 134 18.63 -0.81 11.29
CA TYR A 134 19.18 -0.52 12.63
C TYR A 134 19.85 -1.72 13.34
N ASN A 135 20.26 -2.77 12.61
CA ASN A 135 20.97 -3.93 13.17
C ASN A 135 20.30 -4.57 14.41
N PHE A 136 18.97 -4.48 14.55
CA PHE A 136 18.26 -5.33 15.51
C PHE A 136 18.57 -6.77 15.14
N LYS A 137 19.21 -7.51 16.06
CA LYS A 137 19.56 -8.94 15.89
C LYS A 137 18.37 -9.64 15.24
N ARG A 138 18.53 -10.02 13.98
CA ARG A 138 17.55 -10.87 13.30
C ARG A 138 17.57 -12.19 14.05
N ASP A 139 16.50 -12.50 14.75
CA ASP A 139 16.19 -13.90 15.04
C ASP A 139 16.14 -14.62 13.67
N THR A 140 17.11 -15.50 13.45
CA THR A 140 17.16 -16.46 12.35
C THR A 140 15.87 -17.30 12.31
N PRO A 141 15.46 -17.80 11.12
CA PRO A 141 14.42 -17.08 10.40
C PRO A 141 13.14 -17.90 10.24
N ILE A 142 12.01 -17.20 10.28
CA ILE A 142 10.69 -17.67 9.82
C ILE A 142 10.77 -18.20 8.36
N TYR A 143 11.78 -17.79 7.61
CA TYR A 143 12.13 -18.14 6.24
C TYR A 143 12.21 -19.65 5.92
N ILE A 144 12.67 -20.51 6.85
CA ILE A 144 12.74 -21.97 6.59
C ILE A 144 11.34 -22.59 6.48
N LYS A 145 10.35 -22.04 7.18
CA LYS A 145 8.98 -22.62 7.24
C LYS A 145 8.08 -22.19 6.08
N TYR A 146 8.42 -21.12 5.35
CA TYR A 146 7.59 -20.57 4.27
C TYR A 146 8.04 -20.97 2.86
N ARG A 147 9.18 -21.65 2.72
CA ARG A 147 9.68 -22.19 1.45
C ARG A 147 8.65 -23.04 0.69
N LYS A 148 7.76 -23.75 1.40
CA LYS A 148 6.70 -24.57 0.79
C LYS A 148 5.59 -23.72 0.15
N ASN A 149 5.17 -22.63 0.79
CA ASN A 149 4.15 -21.74 0.24
C ASN A 149 4.72 -20.88 -0.90
N PHE A 150 6.00 -20.50 -0.79
CA PHE A 150 6.69 -19.76 -1.84
C PHE A 150 6.81 -20.55 -3.15
N LYS A 151 7.10 -21.86 -3.07
CA LYS A 151 7.09 -22.75 -4.24
C LYS A 151 5.73 -22.83 -4.95
N PHE A 152 4.63 -22.68 -4.22
CA PHE A 152 3.30 -22.65 -4.83
C PHE A 152 3.09 -21.36 -5.63
N PHE A 153 3.41 -20.20 -5.04
CA PHE A 153 3.32 -18.91 -5.74
C PHE A 153 4.32 -18.78 -6.89
N GLU A 154 5.53 -19.31 -6.75
CA GLU A 154 6.54 -19.41 -7.81
C GLU A 154 6.04 -20.30 -8.97
N LYS A 155 5.40 -21.43 -8.66
CA LYS A 155 4.79 -22.31 -9.68
C LYS A 155 3.62 -21.62 -10.39
N VAL A 156 2.79 -20.87 -9.67
CA VAL A 156 1.69 -20.09 -10.27
C VAL A 156 2.23 -18.94 -11.11
N TYR A 157 3.24 -18.21 -10.64
CA TYR A 157 3.88 -17.11 -11.37
C TYR A 157 4.55 -17.61 -12.66
N ASN A 158 5.35 -18.68 -12.59
CA ASN A 158 5.99 -19.25 -13.77
C ASN A 158 4.98 -19.79 -14.77
N LYS A 159 3.85 -20.33 -14.31
CA LYS A 159 2.77 -20.80 -15.20
C LYS A 159 2.01 -19.67 -15.88
N LEU A 160 1.98 -18.48 -15.28
CA LEU A 160 1.20 -17.33 -15.78
C LEU A 160 2.04 -16.33 -16.58
N PHE A 161 3.37 -16.27 -16.35
CA PHE A 161 4.19 -15.16 -16.85
C PHE A 161 5.47 -15.60 -17.59
N ILE A 162 5.72 -16.89 -17.77
CA ILE A 162 6.86 -17.40 -18.55
C ILE A 162 6.33 -18.39 -19.60
N PHE A 163 6.40 -18.01 -20.88
CA PHE A 163 6.24 -18.91 -22.03
C PHE A 163 7.53 -19.68 -22.29
#